data_AF-A0A7V9U912-F1
#
_entry.id   AF-A0A7V9U912-F1
#
_cell.length_a   1.000
_cell.length_b   1.000
_cell.length_c   1.000
_cell.angle_alpha   90.00
_cell.angle_beta   90.00
_cell.angle_gamma   90.00
#
_symmetry.space_group_name_H-M   'P 1'
#
loop_
_entity.id
_entity.type
_entity.pdbx_description
1 polymer ?
#
loop_
_entity_poly.entity_id
_entity_poly.type
_entity_poly.pdbx_seq_one_letter_code
_entity_poly.pdbx_strand_id
1 'polypeptide(L)' 'IVHTDLNPTQIVPQGPALASWLSEHGRESLGGRPFGDGTPPGPPPETETVPPEHTPLLNPAA' A
#
# COMPACT_ATOMS: atom_id res chain seq x y z
N ILE A 1 -6.44 -19.31 3.88
CA ILE A 1 -7.66 -18.69 3.32
C ILE A 1 -8.79 -18.91 4.29
N VAL A 2 -9.46 -17.84 4.70
CA VAL A 2 -10.56 -17.87 5.69
C VAL A 2 -11.85 -17.35 5.04
N HIS A 3 -12.99 -17.51 5.72
CA HIS A 3 -14.36 -17.24 5.20
C HIS A 3 -14.85 -18.24 4.13
N THR A 4 -14.79 -19.54 4.45
CA THR A 4 -15.25 -20.62 3.56
C THR A 4 -16.74 -20.62 3.29
N ASP A 5 -17.55 -20.05 4.19
CA ASP A 5 -19.00 -19.92 3.97
C ASP A 5 -19.31 -18.98 2.80
N LEU A 6 -18.45 -17.98 2.57
CA LEU A 6 -18.58 -17.00 1.50
C LEU A 6 -17.81 -17.39 0.24
N ASN A 7 -16.58 -17.88 0.39
CA ASN A 7 -15.76 -18.36 -0.71
C ASN A 7 -15.31 -19.81 -0.48
N PRO A 8 -16.20 -20.80 -0.72
CA PRO A 8 -15.88 -22.22 -0.53
C PRO A 8 -14.73 -22.70 -1.40
N THR A 9 -14.50 -22.07 -2.55
CA THR A 9 -13.42 -22.43 -3.48
C THR A 9 -12.03 -22.04 -2.97
N GLN A 10 -11.97 -21.12 -2.01
CA GLN A 10 -10.74 -20.54 -1.47
C GLN A 10 -9.83 -19.87 -2.52
N ILE A 11 -10.34 -19.62 -3.73
CA ILE A 11 -9.60 -18.92 -4.79
C ILE A 11 -9.47 -17.46 -4.42
N VAL A 12 -8.25 -16.93 -4.51
CA VAL A 12 -7.95 -15.51 -4.32
C VAL A 12 -7.95 -14.82 -5.68
N PRO A 13 -8.71 -13.72 -5.87
CA PRO A 13 -8.62 -12.92 -7.07
C PRO A 13 -7.22 -12.33 -7.24
N GLN A 14 -6.68 -12.40 -8.47
CA GLN A 14 -5.38 -11.81 -8.80
C GLN A 14 -5.44 -10.26 -8.88
N GLY A 15 -6.61 -9.71 -9.17
CA GLY A 15 -6.83 -8.26 -9.27
C GLY A 15 -7.36 -7.64 -7.97
N PRO A 16 -7.51 -6.30 -7.94
CA PRO A 16 -7.25 -5.37 -9.04
C PRO A 16 -5.75 -5.07 -9.23
N ALA A 17 -5.41 -4.41 -10.34
CA ALA A 17 -4.11 -3.75 -10.45
C ALA A 17 -4.03 -2.58 -9.45
N LEU A 18 -2.92 -2.48 -8.71
CA LEU A 18 -2.79 -1.53 -7.59
C LEU A 18 -2.03 -0.24 -7.93
N ALA A 19 -1.53 -0.08 -9.16
CA ALA A 19 -0.68 1.05 -9.53
C ALA A 19 -1.31 2.43 -9.28
N SER A 20 -2.66 2.53 -9.29
CA SER A 20 -3.37 3.78 -9.00
C SER A 20 -3.23 4.26 -7.55
N TRP A 21 -2.80 3.42 -6.62
CA TRP A 21 -2.55 3.85 -5.23
C TRP A 21 -1.46 4.93 -5.13
N LEU A 22 -0.54 4.97 -6.10
CA LEU A 22 0.58 5.91 -6.14
C LEU A 22 0.31 7.11 -7.07
N SER A 23 -0.89 7.22 -7.65
CA SER A 23 -1.25 8.40 -8.43
C SER A 23 -1.42 9.62 -7.52
N GLU A 24 -1.14 10.82 -8.03
CA GLU A 24 -1.34 12.07 -7.31
C GLU A 24 -2.77 12.19 -6.76
N HIS A 25 -2.89 12.47 -5.46
CA HIS A 25 -4.19 12.52 -4.78
C HIS A 25 -4.76 13.96 -4.64
N GLY A 26 -3.98 15.00 -4.91
CA GLY A 26 -4.42 16.41 -4.95
C GLY A 26 -4.84 17.05 -3.61
N ARG A 27 -4.45 16.46 -2.46
CA ARG A 27 -4.94 16.88 -1.14
C ARG A 27 -4.14 18.02 -0.54
N GLU A 28 -2.93 18.25 -1.03
CA GLU A 28 -2.08 19.38 -0.70
C GLU A 28 -2.74 20.73 -1.02
N SER A 29 -3.64 20.77 -2.02
CA SER A 29 -4.42 21.97 -2.36
C SER A 29 -5.32 22.48 -1.22
N LEU A 30 -5.65 21.61 -0.26
CA LEU A 30 -6.46 21.95 0.91
C LEU A 30 -5.63 22.55 2.07
N GLY A 31 -4.31 22.67 1.89
CA GLY A 31 -3.38 23.12 2.92
C GLY A 31 -3.18 22.07 4.03
N GLY A 32 -2.82 22.55 5.22
CA GLY A 32 -2.56 21.72 6.40
C GLY A 32 -1.07 21.41 6.62
N ARG A 33 -0.79 20.82 7.78
CA ARG A 33 0.57 20.46 8.21
C ARG A 33 0.52 19.06 8.83
N PRO A 34 0.70 17.97 8.06
CA PRO A 34 0.54 16.61 8.57
C PRO A 34 1.38 16.31 9.81
N PHE A 35 2.55 16.95 9.93
CA PHE A 35 3.47 16.80 11.06
C PHE A 35 3.65 18.11 11.85
N GLY A 36 2.86 19.16 11.58
CA GLY A 36 2.99 20.45 12.27
C GLY A 36 4.38 21.07 12.07
N ASP A 37 5.07 21.34 13.18
CA ASP A 37 6.44 21.84 13.21
C ASP A 37 7.47 20.68 13.40
N GLY A 38 7.00 19.43 13.41
CA GLY A 38 7.82 18.22 13.47
C GLY A 38 8.10 17.61 12.10
N THR A 39 8.67 16.40 12.10
CA THR A 39 9.14 15.69 10.89
C THR A 39 8.46 14.32 10.78
N PRO A 40 8.13 13.84 9.57
CA PRO A 40 7.73 12.46 9.35
C PRO A 40 8.75 11.47 9.94
N PRO A 41 8.32 10.28 10.40
CA PRO A 41 9.27 9.23 10.74
C PRO A 41 10.07 8.81 9.50
N GLY A 42 11.25 8.23 9.75
CA GLY A 42 11.98 7.53 8.69
C GLY A 42 11.25 6.28 8.20
N PRO A 43 11.75 5.62 7.15
CA PRO A 43 11.21 4.34 6.71
C PRO A 43 11.33 3.27 7.82
N PRO A 44 10.50 2.21 7.79
CA PRO A 44 10.67 1.06 8.67
C PRO A 44 12.07 0.43 8.54
N PRO A 45 12.56 -0.27 9.59
CA PRO A 45 13.73 -1.13 9.47
C PRO A 45 13.56 -2.16 8.35
N GLU A 46 14.67 -2.65 7.78
CA GLU A 46 14.63 -3.62 6.67
C GLU A 46 13.84 -4.89 7.02
N THR A 47 13.94 -5.37 8.26
CA THR A 47 13.22 -6.56 8.75
C THR A 47 11.71 -6.37 8.89
N GLU A 48 11.24 -5.13 8.88
CA GLU A 48 9.82 -4.76 8.98
C GLU A 48 9.29 -4.20 7.66
N THR A 49 10.15 -4.05 6.66
CA THR A 49 9.75 -3.55 5.34
C THR A 49 8.94 -4.62 4.62
N VAL A 50 7.78 -4.22 4.10
CA VAL A 50 6.92 -5.13 3.35
C VAL A 50 7.53 -5.42 1.98
N PRO A 51 7.65 -6.69 1.56
CA PRO A 51 8.14 -7.03 0.22
C PRO A 51 7.33 -6.33 -0.89
N PRO A 52 7.96 -5.77 -1.94
CA PRO A 52 7.26 -5.02 -2.98
C PRO A 52 6.10 -5.77 -3.63
N GLU A 53 6.22 -7.08 -3.85
CA GLU A 53 5.20 -7.97 -4.41
C GLU A 53 3.90 -8.07 -3.59
N HIS A 54 3.91 -7.60 -2.34
CA HIS A 54 2.76 -7.54 -1.45
C HIS A 54 2.20 -6.12 -1.30
N THR A 55 2.66 -5.18 -2.13
CA THR A 55 2.31 -3.76 -2.06
C THR A 55 1.96 -3.20 -3.45
N PRO A 56 1.51 -1.93 -3.53
CA PRO A 56 1.39 -1.23 -4.81
C PRO A 56 2.73 -0.77 -5.43
N LEU A 57 3.86 -0.96 -4.76
CA LEU A 57 5.16 -0.51 -5.25
C LEU A 57 5.62 -1.37 -6.45
N LEU A 58 6.29 -0.75 -7.42
CA LEU A 58 6.90 -1.47 -8.53
C LEU A 58 8.01 -2.38 -8.00
N ASN A 59 8.03 -3.63 -8.49
CA ASN A 59 9.16 -4.52 -8.24
C ASN A 59 10.32 -4.09 -9.15
N PRO A 60 11.48 -3.65 -8.61
CA PRO A 60 12.61 -3.24 -9.44
C PRO A 60 13.28 -4.40 -10.20
N ALA A 61 12.94 -5.67 -9.90
CA ALA A 61 13.44 -6.85 -10.59
C ALA A 61 12.53 -7.34 -11.74
N ALA A 62 11.48 -6.59 -12.10
CA ALA A 62 10.59 -6.85 -13.23
C ALA A 62 10.88 -5.96 -14.43
#